data_AF-A0A933RHH4-F1
#
_entry.id   AF-A0A933RHH4-F1
#
_cell.length_a   1.000
_cell.length_b   1.000
_cell.length_c   1.000
_cell.angle_alpha   90.00
_cell.angle_beta   90.00
_cell.angle_gamma   90.00
#
_symmetry.space_group_name_H-M   'P 1'
#
loop_
_entity.id
_entity.type
_entity.pdbx_description
1 polymer ?
#
loop_
_entity_poly.entity_id
_entity_poly.type
_entity_poly.pdbx_seq_one_letter_code
_entity_poly.pdbx_strand_id
1 'polypeptide(L)'
;ALAEAIAHEINPGSLAQTDAEIEDYIRRTTQHTYHVACTARIGAPGDGAVDPQLRVHGVEGLRVADTSVMPTITRANTNAPAIMIGERCADFILRPPAPRRAPAASTPATAGA
;
A
#
# COMPACT_ATOMS: atom_id res chain seq x y z
N ALA A 1 -28.40 30.13 -1.03
CA ALA A 1 -27.71 29.51 0.12
C ALA A 1 -26.21 29.32 -0.12
N LEU A 2 -25.71 28.23 -0.73
CA LEU A 2 -24.24 28.04 -0.88
C LEU A 2 -23.58 29.10 -1.78
N ALA A 3 -24.26 29.50 -2.86
CA ALA A 3 -23.75 30.53 -3.77
C ALA A 3 -23.52 31.89 -3.09
N GLU A 4 -24.30 32.24 -2.06
CA GLU A 4 -24.14 33.50 -1.31
C GLU A 4 -22.90 33.48 -0.39
N ALA A 5 -22.38 32.30 -0.07
CA ALA A 5 -21.19 32.13 0.78
C ALA A 5 -19.88 32.05 -0.03
N ILE A 6 -19.94 31.99 -1.35
CA ILE A 6 -18.77 31.87 -2.24
C ILE A 6 -18.49 33.23 -2.87
N ALA A 7 -17.34 33.84 -2.53
CA ALA A 7 -16.94 35.12 -3.14
C ALA A 7 -16.37 34.92 -4.56
N HIS A 8 -15.36 34.06 -4.70
CA HIS A 8 -14.75 33.63 -5.96
C HIS A 8 -13.86 32.42 -5.71
N GLU A 9 -13.44 31.74 -6.77
CA GLU A 9 -12.45 30.66 -6.71
C GLU A 9 -11.04 31.22 -6.47
N ILE A 10 -10.35 30.72 -5.44
CA ILE A 10 -9.02 31.21 -5.06
C ILE A 10 -7.92 30.58 -5.93
N ASN A 11 -7.95 29.27 -6.15
CA ASN A 11 -6.97 28.57 -6.98
C ASN A 11 -7.61 27.40 -7.76
N PRO A 12 -7.26 27.18 -9.04
CA PRO A 12 -6.45 28.06 -9.90
C PRO A 12 -7.16 29.39 -10.27
N GLY A 13 -8.46 29.51 -10.00
CA GLY A 13 -9.24 30.68 -10.39
C GLY A 13 -9.28 30.84 -11.91
N SER A 14 -9.28 32.08 -12.39
CA SER A 14 -9.30 32.37 -13.83
C SER A 14 -7.98 32.04 -14.57
N LEU A 15 -6.97 31.49 -13.89
CA LEU A 15 -5.64 31.22 -14.47
C LEU A 15 -5.57 29.93 -15.28
N ALA A 16 -6.56 29.04 -15.16
CA ALA A 16 -6.62 27.79 -15.93
C ALA A 16 -8.07 27.50 -16.34
N GLN A 17 -8.35 27.41 -17.65
CA GLN A 17 -9.70 27.21 -18.19
C GLN A 17 -9.75 26.05 -19.19
N THR A 18 -8.61 25.60 -19.70
CA THR A 18 -8.48 24.42 -20.55
C THR A 18 -7.89 23.24 -19.78
N ASP A 19 -8.15 22.01 -20.23
CA ASP A 19 -7.60 20.79 -19.62
C ASP A 19 -6.07 20.83 -19.49
N ALA A 20 -5.38 21.40 -20.49
CA ALA A 20 -3.93 21.53 -20.47
C ALA A 20 -3.44 22.49 -19.38
N GLU A 21 -4.12 23.63 -19.19
CA GLU A 21 -3.77 24.59 -18.13
C GLU A 21 -4.08 24.02 -16.74
N ILE A 22 -5.17 23.26 -16.60
CA ILE A 22 -5.55 22.58 -15.36
C ILE A 22 -4.51 21.50 -15.02
N GLU A 23 -4.10 20.68 -15.99
CA GLU A 23 -3.07 19.65 -15.80
C GLU A 23 -1.75 20.28 -15.34
N ASP A 24 -1.32 21.36 -15.99
CA ASP A 24 -0.09 22.08 -15.67
C ASP A 24 -0.15 22.73 -14.28
N TYR A 25 -1.30 23.28 -13.88
CA TYR A 25 -1.54 23.73 -12.51
C TYR A 25 -1.42 22.58 -11.50
N ILE A 26 -2.12 21.46 -11.73
CA ILE A 26 -2.06 20.27 -10.86
C ILE A 26 -0.61 19.81 -10.71
N ARG A 27 0.15 19.71 -11.81
CA ARG A 27 1.55 19.26 -11.79
C ARG A 27 2.44 20.12 -10.89
N ARG A 28 2.21 21.44 -10.85
CA ARG A 28 2.97 22.37 -10.01
C ARG A 28 2.55 22.38 -8.55
N THR A 29 1.28 22.11 -8.25
CA THR A 29 0.72 22.36 -6.91
C THR A 29 0.26 21.09 -6.20
N THR A 30 0.40 19.91 -6.82
CA THR A 30 0.02 18.63 -6.19
C THR A 30 0.76 18.46 -4.87
N GLN A 31 -0.01 18.07 -3.84
CA GLN A 31 0.49 17.72 -2.52
C GLN A 31 0.01 16.32 -2.13
N HIS A 32 0.70 15.69 -1.19
CA HIS A 32 0.28 14.41 -0.65
C HIS A 32 -0.67 14.59 0.54
N THR A 33 -1.60 13.66 0.70
CA THR A 33 -2.42 13.52 1.91
C THR A 33 -1.73 12.69 3.00
N TYR A 34 -0.40 12.50 2.91
CA TYR A 34 0.41 11.80 3.92
C TYR A 34 0.08 10.31 4.12
N HIS A 35 -0.50 9.64 3.12
CA HIS A 35 -0.91 8.23 3.19
C HIS A 35 0.02 7.30 2.39
N VAL A 36 1.30 7.25 2.73
CA VAL A 36 2.27 6.34 2.06
C VAL A 36 2.03 4.89 2.50
N ALA A 37 2.00 3.96 1.53
CA ALA A 37 1.66 2.55 1.74
C ALA A 37 2.27 1.64 0.66
N CYS A 38 2.08 0.32 0.80
CA CYS A 38 2.35 -0.72 -0.21
C CYS A 38 3.82 -1.05 -0.54
N THR A 39 4.80 -0.44 0.13
CA THR A 39 6.23 -0.63 -0.16
C THR A 39 6.76 -2.03 0.20
N ALA A 40 6.09 -2.75 1.10
CA ALA A 40 6.41 -4.14 1.48
C ALA A 40 5.16 -5.04 1.40
N ARG A 41 4.40 -4.87 0.31
CA ARG A 41 3.06 -5.44 0.15
C ARG A 41 2.99 -6.96 0.36
N ILE A 42 1.84 -7.40 0.88
CA ILE A 42 1.43 -8.80 0.88
C ILE A 42 1.32 -9.30 -0.57
N GLY A 43 1.91 -10.45 -0.86
CA GLY A 43 1.83 -11.07 -2.18
C GLY A 43 2.54 -12.41 -2.25
N ALA A 44 2.48 -13.03 -3.43
CA ALA A 44 3.23 -14.26 -3.74
C ALA A 44 4.74 -13.98 -3.71
N PRO A 45 5.60 -14.99 -3.45
CA PRO A 45 7.04 -14.83 -3.56
C PRO A 45 7.44 -14.27 -4.93
N GLY A 46 8.28 -13.24 -4.95
CA GLY A 46 8.70 -12.54 -6.18
C GLY A 46 7.79 -11.39 -6.62
N ASP A 47 6.57 -11.30 -6.07
CA ASP A 47 5.64 -10.17 -6.27
C ASP A 47 5.42 -9.37 -4.98
N GLY A 48 5.22 -10.04 -3.84
CA GLY A 48 5.14 -9.40 -2.51
C GLY A 48 6.41 -9.54 -1.69
N ALA A 49 6.58 -8.66 -0.70
CA ALA A 49 7.66 -8.76 0.29
C ALA A 49 7.28 -9.68 1.46
N VAL A 50 5.99 -9.73 1.79
CA VAL A 50 5.45 -10.56 2.88
C VAL A 50 4.33 -11.48 2.40
N ASP A 51 4.09 -12.55 3.15
CA ASP A 51 2.94 -13.44 2.93
C ASP A 51 1.65 -12.92 3.60
N PRO A 52 0.49 -13.57 3.41
CA PRO A 52 -0.77 -13.15 4.05
C PRO A 52 -0.78 -13.18 5.59
N GLN A 53 0.24 -13.76 6.22
CA GLN A 53 0.46 -13.78 7.66
C GLN A 53 1.55 -12.78 8.08
N LEU A 54 1.89 -11.84 7.19
CA LEU A 54 2.85 -10.76 7.36
C LEU A 54 4.30 -11.21 7.55
N ARG A 55 4.61 -12.47 7.24
CA ARG A 55 5.98 -13.01 7.36
C ARG A 55 6.79 -12.60 6.15
N VAL A 56 8.00 -12.12 6.38
CA VAL A 56 8.93 -11.76 5.29
C VAL A 56 9.36 -13.03 4.55
N HIS A 57 9.29 -13.00 3.21
CA HIS A 57 9.74 -14.12 2.39
C HIS A 57 11.27 -14.29 2.52
N GLY A 58 11.73 -15.54 2.65
CA GLY A 58 13.17 -15.86 2.76
C GLY A 58 13.82 -15.53 4.11
N VAL A 59 13.09 -14.97 5.07
CA VAL A 59 13.58 -14.67 6.42
C VAL A 59 12.72 -15.40 7.46
N GLU A 60 13.36 -15.94 8.50
CA GLU A 60 12.70 -16.57 9.63
C GLU A 60 12.55 -15.59 10.79
N GLY A 61 11.46 -15.70 11.56
CA GLY A 61 11.23 -14.87 12.74
C GLY A 61 10.92 -13.39 12.48
N LEU A 62 10.84 -12.94 11.21
CA LEU A 62 10.61 -11.54 10.86
C LEU A 62 9.22 -11.32 10.25
N ARG A 63 8.54 -10.26 10.71
CA ARG A 63 7.27 -9.75 10.16
C ARG A 63 7.32 -8.23 9.97
N VAL A 64 6.48 -7.72 9.08
CA VAL A 64 6.22 -6.28 8.90
C VAL A 64 4.75 -6.01 9.23
N ALA A 65 4.44 -4.99 10.03
CA ALA A 65 3.08 -4.72 10.49
C ALA A 65 2.78 -3.21 10.52
N ASP A 66 2.68 -2.62 9.34
CA ASP A 66 2.33 -1.20 9.13
C ASP A 66 1.63 -1.03 7.76
N THR A 67 1.48 0.20 7.28
CA THR A 67 0.82 0.47 5.98
C THR A 67 1.59 -0.05 4.77
N SER A 68 2.88 -0.37 4.89
CA SER A 68 3.69 -0.90 3.79
C SER A 68 3.19 -2.26 3.29
N VAL A 69 2.53 -3.05 4.15
CA VAL A 69 2.05 -4.40 3.78
C VAL A 69 0.76 -4.41 2.99
N MET A 70 0.09 -3.27 2.90
CA MET A 70 -1.15 -3.15 2.12
C MET A 70 -0.88 -3.54 0.65
N PRO A 71 -1.67 -4.44 0.04
CA PRO A 71 -1.55 -4.74 -1.40
C PRO A 71 -1.86 -3.51 -2.26
N THR A 72 -2.86 -2.74 -1.84
CA THR A 72 -3.32 -1.50 -2.46
C THR A 72 -3.73 -0.53 -1.37
N ILE A 73 -3.58 0.77 -1.60
CA ILE A 73 -3.99 1.79 -0.64
C ILE A 73 -5.52 1.75 -0.46
N THR A 74 -5.98 1.89 0.78
CA THR A 74 -7.41 1.93 1.11
C THR A 74 -8.07 3.19 0.58
N ARG A 75 -9.35 3.13 0.21
CA ARG A 75 -10.18 4.29 -0.17
C ARG A 75 -10.68 5.08 1.06
N ALA A 76 -9.79 5.33 2.01
CA ALA A 76 -10.04 6.05 3.26
C ALA A 76 -8.69 6.42 3.91
N ASN A 77 -8.73 7.21 4.99
CA ASN A 77 -7.53 7.54 5.77
C ASN A 77 -6.87 6.27 6.31
N THR A 78 -5.54 6.17 6.20
CA THR A 78 -4.79 4.93 6.45
C THR A 78 -4.56 4.63 7.94
N ASN A 79 -4.87 5.57 8.84
CA ASN A 79 -4.65 5.40 10.28
C ASN A 79 -5.40 4.19 10.86
N ALA A 80 -6.71 4.09 10.63
CA ALA A 80 -7.50 2.97 11.14
C ALA A 80 -7.06 1.61 10.56
N PRO A 81 -6.80 1.49 9.24
CA PRO A 81 -6.17 0.31 8.68
C PRO A 81 -4.81 -0.04 9.30
N ALA A 82 -3.94 0.95 9.58
CA ALA A 82 -2.63 0.70 10.20
C ALA A 82 -2.76 0.07 11.59
N ILE A 83 -3.66 0.61 12.43
CA ILE A 83 -3.96 0.05 13.75
C ILE A 83 -4.47 -1.39 13.62
N MET A 84 -5.41 -1.63 12.70
CA MET A 84 -5.96 -2.97 12.49
C MET A 84 -4.89 -3.97 12.04
N ILE A 85 -3.97 -3.57 11.17
CA ILE A 85 -2.83 -4.41 10.75
C ILE A 85 -1.96 -4.79 11.95
N GLY A 86 -1.67 -3.83 12.84
CA GLY A 86 -0.93 -4.08 14.08
C GLY A 86 -1.63 -5.11 14.98
N GLU A 87 -2.93 -4.90 15.26
CA GLU A 87 -3.75 -5.84 16.04
C GLU A 87 -3.78 -7.24 15.41
N ARG A 88 -3.92 -7.30 14.07
CA ARG A 88 -3.94 -8.58 13.35
C ARG A 88 -2.59 -9.29 13.40
N CYS A 89 -1.48 -8.55 13.36
CA CYS A 89 -0.15 -9.11 13.53
C CYS A 89 0.06 -9.67 14.95
N ALA A 90 -0.40 -8.95 15.98
CA ALA A 90 -0.36 -9.42 17.35
C ALA A 90 -1.11 -10.76 17.50
N ASP A 91 -2.28 -10.88 16.87
CA ASP A 91 -3.01 -12.13 16.78
C ASP A 91 -2.21 -13.28 16.15
N PHE A 92 -1.51 -13.02 15.04
CA PHE A 92 -0.66 -14.03 14.39
C PHE A 92 0.56 -14.44 15.22
N ILE A 93 1.01 -13.58 16.13
CA ILE A 93 2.12 -13.87 17.05
C ILE A 93 1.61 -14.71 18.23
N LEU A 94 0.50 -14.28 18.86
CA LEU A 94 -0.06 -14.94 20.04
C LEU A 94 -0.77 -16.27 19.70
N ARG A 95 -1.32 -16.37 18.49
CA ARG A 95 -2.04 -17.56 17.98
C ARG A 95 -1.49 -17.93 16.60
N PRO A 96 -0.31 -18.58 16.55
CA PRO A 96 0.38 -18.84 15.30
C PRO A 96 -0.47 -19.70 14.36
N PRO A 97 -0.73 -19.24 13.12
CA PRO A 97 -1.31 -20.10 12.11
C PRO A 97 -0.32 -21.20 11.73
N ALA A 98 -0.80 -22.19 10.97
CA ALA A 98 0.02 -23.30 10.51
C ALA A 98 1.37 -22.84 9.89
N PRO A 99 2.45 -23.61 10.09
CA PRO A 99 3.77 -23.27 9.56
C PRO A 99 3.73 -23.11 8.03
N ARG A 100 4.62 -22.26 7.52
CA ARG A 100 4.77 -22.02 6.06
C ARG A 100 4.99 -23.37 5.37
N ARG A 101 4.20 -23.70 4.34
CA ARG A 101 4.57 -24.82 3.46
C ARG A 101 5.90 -24.46 2.81
N ALA A 102 6.88 -25.33 2.95
CA ALA A 102 8.15 -25.17 2.26
C ALA A 102 7.87 -25.04 0.75
N PRO A 103 8.59 -24.18 0.03
CA PRO A 103 8.50 -24.15 -1.43
C PRO A 103 8.81 -25.56 -1.95
N ALA A 104 7.99 -26.05 -2.90
CA ALA A 104 8.26 -27.33 -3.54
C ALA A 104 9.68 -27.28 -4.11
N ALA A 105 10.51 -28.27 -3.75
CA ALA A 105 11.86 -28.36 -4.26
C ALA A 105 11.81 -28.28 -5.79
N SER A 106 12.49 -27.30 -6.38
CA SER A 106 12.64 -27.23 -7.82
C SER A 106 13.38 -28.48 -8.27
N THR A 107 12.71 -29.35 -9.02
CA THR A 107 13.35 -30.49 -9.68
C THR A 107 14.55 -29.94 -10.47
N PRO A 108 15.77 -30.45 -10.28
CA PRO A 108 16.90 -30.04 -11.08
C PRO A 108 16.54 -30.27 -12.55
N ALA A 109 16.66 -29.25 -13.39
CA ALA A 109 16.54 -29.43 -14.82
C ALA A 109 17.62 -30.44 -15.22
N THR A 110 17.21 -31.64 -15.64
CA THR A 110 18.13 -32.64 -16.19
C THR A 110 18.85 -32.01 -17.37
N ALA A 111 20.14 -31.74 -17.19
CA ALA A 111 21.02 -31.35 -18.28
C ALA A 111 21.02 -32.50 -19.30
N GLY A 112 20.43 -32.24 -20.48
CA GLY A 112 20.43 -33.18 -21.59
C GLY A 112 21.87 -33.44 -22.06
N ALA A 113 22.17 -34.72 -22.25
CA ALA A 113 23.35 -35.21 -22.96
C ALA A 113 23.17 -35.08 -24.48
#